data_AF-A0A383VDD1-F1
#
_entry.id   AF-A0A383VDD1-F1
#
_cell.length_a   1.000
_cell.length_b   1.000
_cell.length_c   1.000
_cell.angle_alpha   90.00
_cell.angle_beta   90.00
_cell.angle_gamma   90.00
#
_symmetry.space_group_name_H-M   'P 1'
#
loop_
_entity.id
_entity.type
_entity.pdbx_description
1 polymer ?
#
loop_
_entity_poly.entity_id
_entity_poly.type
_entity_poly.pdbx_seq_one_letter_code
_entity_poly.pdbx_strand_id
1 'polypeptide(L)'
;MLDWALLQVVLEDGSLGTSKVFAMPHYQHTGFVQYFTLTTASGHRLQLSSSHYAYTAPSAASTWPQRTAVEGKAIQPGHVLWVVDRETGSLIQSEVTDVEVIAEVGAFVVWTLEGHAVVEGTAPSSYSSSFGSDEAMHKVAQVAKMVYRIVGEEEARVLHESGAINAVAAALKAAFRTHSSIKDMVGSAVAAAMAPMRSLVQSCGMMISK
;
A
#
# COMPACT_ATOMS: atom_id res chain seq x y z
N MET A 1 7.92 -14.07 12.32
CA MET A 1 8.95 -13.13 11.85
C MET A 1 8.71 -12.99 10.36
N LEU A 2 8.02 -11.94 9.92
CA LEU A 2 7.91 -11.63 8.49
C LEU A 2 9.24 -10.98 8.11
N ASP A 3 10.11 -11.77 7.50
CA ASP A 3 11.26 -11.23 6.77
C ASP A 3 10.71 -10.18 5.81
N TRP A 4 11.29 -8.98 5.80
CA TRP A 4 10.75 -7.77 5.17
C TRP A 4 10.38 -8.04 3.71
N ALA A 5 9.11 -8.41 3.48
CA ALA A 5 8.68 -8.89 2.18
C ALA A 5 8.79 -7.74 1.19
N LEU A 6 9.84 -7.78 0.37
CA LEU A 6 9.90 -6.99 -0.83
C LEU A 6 8.76 -7.48 -1.72
N LEU A 7 7.75 -6.65 -1.87
CA LEU A 7 6.65 -6.94 -2.78
C LEU A 7 7.00 -6.37 -4.14
N GLN A 8 6.69 -7.13 -5.19
CA GLN A 8 6.81 -6.62 -6.55
C GLN A 8 5.83 -5.45 -6.72
N VAL A 9 6.27 -4.41 -7.43
CA VAL A 9 5.51 -3.18 -7.69
C VAL A 9 5.78 -2.69 -9.11
N VAL A 10 4.99 -1.73 -9.56
CA VAL A 10 5.17 -1.01 -10.81
C VAL A 10 5.74 0.37 -10.49
N LEU A 11 6.94 0.65 -10.98
CA LEU A 11 7.59 1.96 -10.82
C LEU A 11 6.87 3.01 -11.67
N GLU A 12 7.11 4.30 -11.40
CA GLU A 12 6.40 5.39 -12.09
C GLU A 12 6.62 5.40 -13.61
N ASP A 13 7.74 4.86 -14.10
CA ASP A 13 7.99 4.71 -15.54
C ASP A 13 7.26 3.50 -16.17
N GLY A 14 6.53 2.71 -15.38
CA GLY A 14 5.82 1.51 -15.80
C GLY A 14 6.66 0.23 -15.76
N SER A 15 7.95 0.31 -15.41
CA SER A 15 8.80 -0.87 -15.20
C SER A 15 8.47 -1.58 -13.89
N LEU A 16 8.88 -2.84 -13.75
CA LEU A 16 8.71 -3.58 -12.50
C LEU A 16 9.89 -3.34 -11.56
N GLY A 17 9.58 -3.27 -10.27
CA GLY A 17 10.56 -3.16 -9.20
C GLY A 17 10.08 -3.85 -7.93
N THR A 18 10.69 -3.49 -6.81
CA THR A 18 10.31 -4.00 -5.49
C THR A 18 10.07 -2.86 -4.52
N SER A 19 9.08 -3.02 -3.65
CA SER A 19 8.74 -2.09 -2.59
C SER A 19 8.83 -2.75 -1.22
N LYS A 20 9.19 -1.94 -0.22
CA LYS A 20 9.07 -2.33 1.18
C LYS A 20 7.63 -2.16 1.65
N VAL A 21 7.17 -3.14 2.42
CA VAL A 21 5.99 -3.01 3.27
C VAL A 21 6.34 -2.14 4.46
N PHE A 22 5.58 -1.07 4.69
CA PHE A 22 5.78 -0.19 5.84
C PHE A 22 4.65 -0.26 6.87
N ALA A 23 3.51 -0.86 6.55
CA ALA A 23 2.42 -1.09 7.50
C ALA A 23 1.48 -2.22 7.05
N MET A 24 0.79 -2.84 8.00
CA MET A 24 -0.31 -3.78 7.77
C MET A 24 -1.51 -3.35 8.61
N PRO A 25 -2.30 -2.35 8.16
CA PRO A 25 -3.33 -1.72 8.99
C PRO A 25 -4.56 -2.60 9.24
N HIS A 26 -4.73 -3.68 8.48
CA HIS A 26 -5.83 -4.62 8.67
C HIS A 26 -5.34 -6.04 8.45
N TYR A 27 -5.58 -6.87 9.46
CA TYR A 27 -5.15 -8.25 9.50
C TYR A 27 -6.20 -9.04 10.26
N GLN A 28 -7.10 -9.66 9.51
CA GLN A 28 -8.22 -10.42 10.05
C GLN A 28 -8.20 -11.81 9.45
N HIS A 29 -8.01 -12.84 10.28
CA HIS A 29 -7.98 -14.24 9.83
C HIS A 29 -9.33 -14.94 9.89
N THR A 30 -10.29 -14.36 10.58
CA THR A 30 -11.58 -14.99 10.88
C THR A 30 -12.71 -14.05 10.50
N GLY A 31 -13.90 -14.60 10.22
CA GLY A 31 -15.03 -13.84 9.73
C GLY A 31 -15.05 -13.70 8.21
N PHE A 32 -16.25 -13.67 7.66
CA PHE A 32 -16.47 -13.61 6.22
C PHE A 32 -16.44 -12.17 5.73
N VAL A 33 -15.76 -11.97 4.62
CA VAL A 33 -15.69 -10.70 3.88
C VAL A 33 -16.22 -10.96 2.47
N GLN A 34 -17.04 -10.04 1.99
CA GLN A 34 -17.50 -10.07 0.60
C GLN A 34 -16.42 -9.51 -0.31
N TYR A 35 -15.99 -10.34 -1.26
CA TYR A 35 -14.99 -10.05 -2.26
C TYR A 35 -15.60 -9.94 -3.64
N PHE A 36 -15.11 -8.97 -4.41
CA PHE A 36 -15.30 -8.86 -5.84
C PHE A 36 -14.10 -9.53 -6.49
N THR A 37 -14.35 -10.64 -7.17
CA THR A 37 -13.38 -11.36 -7.97
C THR A 37 -13.49 -10.84 -9.40
N LEU A 38 -12.42 -10.23 -9.89
CA LEU A 38 -12.31 -9.71 -11.24
C LEU A 38 -11.52 -10.71 -12.08
N THR A 39 -12.02 -11.06 -13.26
CA THR A 39 -11.29 -11.87 -14.25
C THR A 39 -11.00 -11.01 -15.48
N THR A 40 -9.76 -11.02 -15.96
CA THR A 40 -9.35 -10.27 -17.15
C THR A 40 -9.23 -11.15 -18.40
N ALA A 41 -9.26 -10.53 -19.58
CA ALA A 41 -9.11 -11.19 -20.87
C ALA A 41 -7.78 -11.94 -21.04
N SER A 42 -6.74 -11.52 -20.30
CA SER A 42 -5.45 -12.22 -20.23
C SER A 42 -5.41 -13.36 -19.21
N GLY A 43 -6.53 -13.66 -18.54
CA GLY A 43 -6.64 -14.75 -17.56
C GLY A 43 -6.08 -14.41 -16.17
N HIS A 44 -5.89 -13.13 -15.85
CA HIS A 44 -5.57 -12.69 -14.49
C HIS A 44 -6.84 -12.65 -13.66
N ARG A 45 -6.69 -12.96 -12.36
CA ARG A 45 -7.77 -12.92 -11.39
C ARG A 45 -7.31 -12.03 -10.24
N LEU A 46 -8.18 -11.14 -9.79
CA LEU A 46 -7.91 -10.24 -8.67
C LEU A 46 -9.11 -10.25 -7.72
N GLN A 47 -8.86 -10.60 -6.47
CA GLN A 47 -9.86 -10.53 -5.40
C GLN A 47 -9.63 -9.31 -4.52
N LEU A 48 -10.67 -8.50 -4.34
CA LEU A 48 -10.61 -7.34 -3.48
C LEU A 48 -11.97 -7.01 -2.85
N SER A 49 -11.94 -6.36 -1.69
CA SER A 49 -13.18 -6.01 -0.99
C SER A 49 -13.91 -4.87 -1.70
N SER A 50 -15.20 -4.68 -1.37
CA SER A 50 -16.06 -3.64 -1.95
C SER A 50 -15.44 -2.24 -1.97
N SER A 51 -14.70 -1.86 -0.93
CA SER A 51 -14.11 -0.52 -0.76
C SER A 51 -12.65 -0.42 -1.20
N HIS A 52 -12.02 -1.53 -1.59
CA HIS A 52 -10.61 -1.54 -1.98
C HIS A 52 -10.45 -0.99 -3.39
N TYR A 53 -9.39 -0.23 -3.66
CA TYR A 53 -9.18 0.34 -4.99
C TYR A 53 -8.37 -0.60 -5.88
N ALA A 54 -8.80 -0.78 -7.13
CA ALA A 54 -7.94 -1.27 -8.20
C ALA A 54 -7.58 -0.10 -9.13
N TYR A 55 -6.45 -0.21 -9.81
CA TYR A 55 -6.05 0.76 -10.82
C TYR A 55 -6.54 0.36 -12.20
N THR A 56 -7.28 1.27 -12.82
CA THR A 56 -7.74 1.14 -14.20
C THR A 56 -6.98 2.05 -15.15
N ALA A 57 -6.92 1.67 -16.42
CA ALA A 57 -6.46 2.52 -17.51
C ALA A 57 -7.67 3.27 -18.12
N PRO A 58 -7.70 4.62 -18.12
CA PRO A 58 -8.82 5.38 -18.69
C PRO A 58 -9.03 5.19 -20.19
N SER A 59 -7.99 4.75 -20.90
CA SER A 59 -8.00 4.47 -22.34
C SER A 59 -6.86 3.52 -22.71
N ALA A 60 -6.95 2.86 -23.86
CA ALA A 60 -5.90 1.96 -24.37
C ALA A 60 -4.53 2.63 -24.60
N ALA A 61 -4.52 3.96 -24.80
CA ALA A 61 -3.28 4.73 -24.98
C ALA A 61 -2.66 5.20 -23.65
N SER A 62 -3.30 4.89 -22.52
CA SER A 62 -2.84 5.35 -21.21
C SER A 62 -1.50 4.70 -20.85
N THR A 63 -0.70 5.43 -20.08
CA THR A 63 0.51 4.93 -19.42
C THR A 63 0.26 4.77 -17.92
N TRP A 64 1.13 4.04 -17.23
CA TRP A 64 0.98 3.76 -15.79
C TRP A 64 0.77 5.02 -14.91
N PRO A 65 1.45 6.16 -15.14
CA PRO A 65 1.17 7.40 -14.40
C PRO A 65 -0.26 7.94 -14.53
N GLN A 66 -0.98 7.54 -15.59
CA GLN A 66 -2.34 8.01 -15.89
C GLN A 66 -3.41 7.06 -15.32
N ARG A 67 -3.02 6.07 -14.51
CA ARG A 67 -3.94 5.15 -13.85
C ARG A 67 -4.97 5.90 -12.99
N THR A 68 -6.16 5.31 -12.90
CA THR A 68 -7.24 5.83 -12.04
C THR A 68 -7.63 4.80 -11.00
N ALA A 69 -7.80 5.23 -9.75
CA ALA A 69 -8.27 4.38 -8.67
C ALA A 69 -9.80 4.22 -8.74
N VAL A 70 -10.27 2.97 -8.79
CA VAL A 70 -11.70 2.63 -8.82
C VAL A 70 -11.98 1.62 -7.71
N GLU A 71 -13.02 1.87 -6.89
CA GLU A 71 -13.42 0.94 -5.84
C GLU A 71 -13.89 -0.39 -6.44
N GLY A 72 -13.64 -1.50 -5.74
CA GLY A 72 -13.95 -2.84 -6.22
C GLY A 72 -15.38 -3.04 -6.68
N LYS A 73 -16.35 -2.56 -5.90
CA LYS A 73 -17.78 -2.63 -6.27
C LYS A 73 -18.15 -1.85 -7.52
N ALA A 74 -17.33 -0.87 -7.91
CA ALA A 74 -17.56 -0.02 -9.07
C ALA A 74 -16.86 -0.56 -10.33
N ILE A 75 -16.04 -1.61 -10.22
CA ILE A 75 -15.41 -2.24 -11.37
C ILE A 75 -16.44 -3.12 -12.08
N GLN A 76 -16.49 -3.03 -13.40
CA GLN A 76 -17.43 -3.74 -14.27
C GLN A 76 -16.65 -4.31 -15.47
N PRO A 77 -17.22 -5.31 -16.18
CA PRO A 77 -16.68 -5.72 -17.47
C PRO A 77 -16.51 -4.52 -18.43
N GLY A 78 -15.43 -4.52 -19.19
CA GLY A 78 -15.02 -3.40 -20.05
C GLY A 78 -14.06 -2.40 -19.38
N HIS A 79 -13.92 -2.40 -18.05
CA HIS A 79 -12.79 -1.69 -17.42
C HIS A 79 -11.48 -2.39 -17.72
N VAL A 80 -10.38 -1.63 -17.80
CA VAL A 80 -9.07 -2.16 -18.15
C VAL A 80 -8.14 -2.07 -16.94
N LEU A 81 -7.61 -3.21 -16.49
CA LEU A 81 -6.65 -3.27 -15.38
C LEU A 81 -5.22 -3.31 -15.89
N TRP A 82 -4.29 -2.92 -15.03
CA TRP A 82 -2.85 -3.10 -15.22
C TRP A 82 -2.41 -4.45 -14.65
N VAL A 83 -1.84 -5.30 -15.50
CA VAL A 83 -1.43 -6.67 -15.17
C VAL A 83 -0.01 -6.94 -15.64
N VAL A 84 0.69 -7.83 -14.95
CA VAL A 84 2.01 -8.30 -15.33
C VAL A 84 1.83 -9.49 -16.26
N ASP A 85 2.25 -9.34 -17.50
CA ASP A 85 2.23 -10.42 -18.47
C ASP A 85 3.09 -11.60 -17.99
N ARG A 86 2.52 -12.81 -17.99
CA ARG A 86 3.17 -13.99 -17.42
C ARG A 86 4.35 -14.49 -18.24
N GLU A 87 4.37 -14.19 -19.54
CA GLU A 87 5.42 -14.66 -20.46
C GLU A 87 6.59 -13.69 -20.50
N THR A 88 6.31 -12.40 -20.64
CA THR A 88 7.32 -11.34 -20.82
C THR A 88 7.73 -10.66 -19.51
N GLY A 89 6.96 -10.83 -18.43
CA GLY A 89 7.16 -10.11 -17.17
C GLY A 89 6.97 -8.60 -17.31
N SER A 90 6.33 -8.13 -18.39
CA SER A 90 6.11 -6.70 -18.63
C SER A 90 4.73 -6.26 -18.15
N LEU A 91 4.60 -4.98 -17.81
CA LEU A 91 3.28 -4.41 -17.50
C LEU A 91 2.48 -4.26 -18.79
N ILE A 92 1.28 -4.84 -18.82
CA ILE A 92 0.32 -4.72 -19.91
C ILE A 92 -1.04 -4.28 -19.37
N GLN A 93 -1.91 -3.87 -20.29
CA GLN A 93 -3.30 -3.58 -20.02
C GLN A 93 -4.17 -4.79 -20.36
N SER A 94 -5.15 -5.11 -19.52
CA SER A 94 -6.08 -6.21 -19.78
C SER A 94 -7.50 -5.87 -19.32
N GLU A 95 -8.44 -6.01 -20.24
CA GLU A 95 -9.87 -5.75 -19.99
C GLU A 95 -10.44 -6.77 -19.00
N VAL A 96 -11.25 -6.31 -18.05
CA VAL A 96 -12.08 -7.14 -17.18
C VAL A 96 -13.21 -7.71 -18.03
N THR A 97 -13.34 -9.03 -18.04
CA THR A 97 -14.37 -9.75 -18.79
C THR A 97 -15.48 -10.26 -17.88
N ASP A 98 -15.19 -10.44 -16.59
CA ASP A 98 -16.13 -10.99 -15.62
C ASP A 98 -15.90 -10.44 -14.21
N VAL A 99 -17.00 -10.33 -13.44
CA VAL A 99 -17.00 -9.88 -12.04
C VAL A 99 -17.92 -10.79 -11.24
N GLU A 100 -17.33 -11.57 -10.34
CA GLU A 100 -18.05 -12.47 -9.43
C GLU A 100 -17.99 -11.94 -8.00
N VAL A 101 -19.08 -12.10 -7.25
CA VAL A 101 -19.13 -11.73 -5.83
C VAL A 101 -19.15 -12.98 -4.97
N ILE A 102 -18.11 -13.15 -4.16
CA ILE A 102 -17.95 -14.32 -3.28
C ILE A 102 -17.75 -13.89 -1.84
N ALA A 103 -18.08 -14.75 -0.89
CA ALA A 103 -17.77 -14.55 0.52
C ALA A 103 -16.60 -15.46 0.90
N GLU A 104 -15.50 -14.87 1.35
CA GLU A 104 -14.29 -15.60 1.75
C GLU A 104 -13.90 -15.23 3.18
N VAL A 105 -13.11 -16.10 3.81
CA VAL A 105 -12.66 -15.88 5.17
C VAL A 105 -11.43 -14.98 5.20
N GLY A 106 -11.49 -13.96 6.05
CA GLY A 106 -10.37 -13.09 6.36
C GLY A 106 -10.21 -11.91 5.41
N ALA A 107 -9.42 -10.94 5.84
CA ALA A 107 -9.01 -9.79 5.05
C ALA A 107 -7.65 -9.26 5.50
N PHE A 108 -6.81 -8.97 4.51
CA PHE A 108 -5.44 -8.53 4.70
C PHE A 108 -5.19 -7.27 3.88
N VAL A 109 -4.65 -6.24 4.51
CA VAL A 109 -4.24 -5.02 3.84
C VAL A 109 -2.79 -4.76 4.17
N VAL A 110 -1.99 -4.60 3.12
CA VAL A 110 -0.57 -4.31 3.21
C VAL A 110 -0.32 -2.97 2.54
N TRP A 111 0.43 -2.09 3.20
CA TRP A 111 0.84 -0.81 2.65
C TRP A 111 2.31 -0.83 2.29
N THR A 112 2.56 -0.59 1.02
CA THR A 112 3.91 -0.48 0.46
C THR A 112 4.30 0.98 0.30
N LEU A 113 5.60 1.26 0.25
CA LEU A 113 6.08 2.63 0.02
C LEU A 113 5.56 3.17 -1.32
N GLU A 114 5.42 2.33 -2.33
CA GLU A 114 4.92 2.69 -3.67
C GLU A 114 3.39 2.83 -3.72
N GLY A 115 2.68 2.54 -2.62
CA GLY A 115 1.23 2.69 -2.52
C GLY A 115 0.42 1.58 -3.18
N HIS A 116 1.09 0.55 -3.70
CA HIS A 116 0.49 -0.58 -4.41
C HIS A 116 1.42 -1.80 -4.38
N ALA A 117 0.89 -2.96 -4.74
CA ALA A 117 1.67 -4.19 -4.88
C ALA A 117 1.13 -4.99 -6.06
N VAL A 118 1.98 -5.79 -6.71
CA VAL A 118 1.52 -6.80 -7.65
C VAL A 118 0.95 -7.97 -6.85
N VAL A 119 -0.33 -8.23 -7.02
CA VAL A 119 -1.09 -9.30 -6.36
C VAL A 119 -1.80 -10.11 -7.43
N GLU A 120 -1.56 -11.42 -7.45
CA GLU A 120 -2.12 -12.34 -8.47
C GLU A 120 -1.83 -11.88 -9.92
N GLY A 121 -0.68 -11.21 -10.12
CA GLY A 121 -0.27 -10.65 -11.42
C GLY A 121 -1.01 -9.38 -11.81
N THR A 122 -1.80 -8.77 -10.94
CA THR A 122 -2.43 -7.46 -11.16
C THR A 122 -1.83 -6.40 -10.24
N ALA A 123 -1.87 -5.12 -10.61
CA ALA A 123 -1.30 -4.04 -9.79
C ALA A 123 -2.39 -3.15 -9.15
N PRO A 124 -3.15 -3.63 -8.14
CA PRO A 124 -4.13 -2.82 -7.42
C PRO A 124 -3.48 -1.86 -6.42
N SER A 125 -4.25 -0.86 -5.96
CA SER A 125 -3.84 -0.01 -4.84
C SER A 125 -3.64 -0.82 -3.56
N SER A 126 -2.76 -0.34 -2.68
CA SER A 126 -2.66 -0.82 -1.30
C SER A 126 -3.82 -0.35 -0.41
N TYR A 127 -4.69 0.53 -0.92
CA TYR A 127 -5.63 1.31 -0.11
C TYR A 127 -7.10 0.97 -0.37
N SER A 128 -7.93 1.31 0.61
CA SER A 128 -9.39 1.25 0.51
C SER A 128 -10.02 2.55 1.01
N SER A 129 -11.23 2.85 0.55
CA SER A 129 -11.96 4.05 0.97
C SER A 129 -12.30 4.08 2.46
N SER A 130 -12.27 2.93 3.13
CA SER A 130 -12.37 2.82 4.59
C SER A 130 -11.19 3.50 5.31
N PHE A 131 -10.06 3.70 4.62
CA PHE A 131 -8.92 4.48 5.11
C PHE A 131 -8.93 5.93 4.65
N GLY A 132 -9.32 6.18 3.40
CA GLY A 132 -9.39 7.51 2.78
C GLY A 132 -9.44 7.39 1.26
N SER A 133 -9.42 8.53 0.54
CA SER A 133 -9.22 8.48 -0.92
C SER A 133 -7.83 7.92 -1.24
N ASP A 134 -7.70 7.24 -2.38
CA ASP A 134 -6.42 6.71 -2.86
C ASP A 134 -5.34 7.81 -2.95
N GLU A 135 -5.72 9.02 -3.42
CA GLU A 135 -4.83 10.18 -3.48
C GLU A 135 -4.31 10.61 -2.10
N ALA A 136 -5.20 10.66 -1.10
CA ALA A 136 -4.81 11.03 0.26
C ALA A 136 -3.87 10.00 0.87
N MET A 137 -4.10 8.72 0.59
CA MET A 137 -3.26 7.64 1.11
C MET A 137 -1.89 7.57 0.43
N HIS A 138 -1.76 7.95 -0.85
CA HIS A 138 -0.45 8.15 -1.47
C HIS A 138 0.38 9.23 -0.77
N LYS A 139 -0.25 10.31 -0.27
CA LYS A 139 0.45 11.34 0.53
C LYS A 139 0.97 10.76 1.85
N VAL A 140 0.24 9.81 2.47
CA VAL A 140 0.73 9.05 3.64
C VAL A 140 1.96 8.21 3.28
N ALA A 141 1.94 7.50 2.16
CA ALA A 141 3.11 6.74 1.68
C ALA A 141 4.32 7.65 1.38
N GLN A 142 4.12 8.83 0.78
CA GLN A 142 5.20 9.79 0.55
C GLN A 142 5.85 10.26 1.86
N VAL A 143 5.04 10.51 2.89
CA VAL A 143 5.55 10.82 4.24
C VAL A 143 6.34 9.62 4.79
N ALA A 144 5.81 8.39 4.67
CA ALA A 144 6.52 7.20 5.10
C ALA A 144 7.88 7.04 4.38
N LYS A 145 7.94 7.21 3.05
CA LYS A 145 9.20 7.23 2.29
C LYS A 145 10.19 8.25 2.83
N MET A 146 9.73 9.46 3.16
CA MET A 146 10.58 10.50 3.72
C MET A 146 11.12 10.12 5.10
N VAL A 147 10.29 9.53 5.97
CA VAL A 147 10.73 9.04 7.29
C VAL A 147 11.79 7.96 7.11
N TYR A 148 11.55 6.94 6.27
CA TYR A 148 12.52 5.87 5.98
C TYR A 148 13.86 6.43 5.49
N ARG A 149 13.84 7.48 4.67
CA ARG A 149 15.07 8.15 4.18
C ARG A 149 15.81 8.92 5.28
N ILE A 150 15.09 9.54 6.23
CA ILE A 150 15.70 10.36 7.29
C ILE A 150 16.26 9.49 8.42
N VAL A 151 15.50 8.49 8.86
CA VAL A 151 15.83 7.73 10.06
C VAL A 151 16.78 6.58 9.76
N GLY A 152 16.84 6.10 8.51
CA GLY A 152 17.57 4.90 8.15
C GLY A 152 16.69 3.65 8.22
N GLU A 153 17.13 2.58 7.56
CA GLU A 153 16.33 1.37 7.43
C GLU A 153 16.15 0.64 8.77
N GLU A 154 17.18 0.66 9.60
CA GLU A 154 17.21 -0.06 10.87
C GLU A 154 16.27 0.58 11.90
N GLU A 155 16.28 1.90 11.99
CA GLU A 155 15.39 2.67 12.85
C GLU A 155 13.94 2.62 12.36
N ALA A 156 13.72 2.65 11.04
CA ALA A 156 12.39 2.48 10.46
C ALA A 156 11.80 1.09 10.79
N ARG A 157 12.67 0.06 10.83
CA ARG A 157 12.29 -1.27 11.28
C ARG A 157 11.83 -1.28 12.74
N VAL A 158 12.58 -0.65 13.65
CA VAL A 158 12.19 -0.56 15.07
C VAL A 158 10.85 0.16 15.23
N LEU A 159 10.62 1.21 14.45
CA LEU A 159 9.34 1.94 14.45
C LEU A 159 8.17 1.08 13.97
N HIS A 160 8.39 0.17 13.02
CA HIS A 160 7.37 -0.73 12.52
C HIS A 160 7.06 -1.85 13.52
N GLU A 161 8.10 -2.54 14.00
CA GLU A 161 7.98 -3.67 14.93
C GLU A 161 7.36 -3.25 16.27
N SER A 162 7.63 -2.02 16.72
CA SER A 162 7.00 -1.44 17.90
C SER A 162 5.55 -1.02 17.69
N GLY A 163 5.03 -1.07 16.46
CA GLY A 163 3.71 -0.55 16.10
C GLY A 163 3.62 0.98 16.05
N ALA A 164 4.73 1.71 16.27
CA ALA A 164 4.77 3.16 16.22
C ALA A 164 4.40 3.71 14.82
N ILE A 165 4.76 3.00 13.74
CA ILE A 165 4.32 3.39 12.38
C ILE A 165 2.80 3.28 12.23
N ASN A 166 2.15 2.29 12.85
CA ASN A 166 0.68 2.21 12.83
C ASN A 166 0.05 3.38 13.60
N ALA A 167 0.67 3.82 14.71
CA ALA A 167 0.24 5.00 15.44
C ALA A 167 0.45 6.30 14.63
N VAL A 168 1.58 6.44 13.94
CA VAL A 168 1.87 7.56 13.03
C VAL A 168 0.91 7.55 11.84
N ALA A 169 0.65 6.40 11.24
CA ALA A 169 -0.34 6.24 10.18
C ALA A 169 -1.76 6.58 10.65
N ALA A 170 -2.15 6.16 11.86
CA ALA A 170 -3.42 6.52 12.46
C ALA A 170 -3.50 8.03 12.76
N ALA A 171 -2.43 8.64 13.24
CA ALA A 171 -2.33 10.08 13.47
C ALA A 171 -2.39 10.88 12.15
N LEU A 172 -1.68 10.41 11.11
CA LEU A 172 -1.75 10.95 9.76
C LEU A 172 -3.17 10.84 9.21
N LYS A 173 -3.81 9.66 9.34
CA LYS A 173 -5.22 9.44 8.95
C LYS A 173 -6.16 10.43 9.67
N ALA A 174 -5.95 10.68 10.96
CA ALA A 174 -6.71 11.65 11.73
C ALA A 174 -6.44 13.11 11.27
N ALA A 175 -5.18 13.45 10.98
CA ALA A 175 -4.76 14.76 10.50
C ALA A 175 -5.27 15.09 9.08
N PHE A 176 -5.19 14.12 8.16
CA PHE A 176 -5.73 14.25 6.79
C PHE A 176 -7.25 14.38 6.75
N ARG A 177 -7.96 13.81 7.72
CA ARG A 177 -9.41 14.06 7.89
C ARG A 177 -9.71 15.47 8.40
N THR A 178 -8.75 16.14 9.03
CA THR A 178 -9.00 17.39 9.72
C THR A 178 -8.53 18.62 8.96
N HIS A 179 -7.34 18.72 8.33
CA HIS A 179 -6.90 19.92 7.58
C HIS A 179 -5.73 19.69 6.58
N SER A 180 -5.53 20.60 5.62
CA SER A 180 -4.53 20.51 4.53
C SER A 180 -3.09 20.98 4.86
N SER A 181 -2.81 21.51 6.05
CA SER A 181 -1.51 22.10 6.44
C SER A 181 -0.56 21.13 7.17
N ILE A 182 -0.53 19.87 6.74
CA ILE A 182 -0.03 18.70 7.52
C ILE A 182 1.50 18.61 7.66
N LYS A 183 2.28 19.35 6.88
CA LYS A 183 3.73 19.12 6.77
C LYS A 183 4.51 19.33 8.09
N ASP A 184 4.22 20.40 8.83
CA ASP A 184 4.98 20.78 10.03
C ASP A 184 4.53 20.02 11.28
N MET A 185 3.25 19.65 11.31
CA MET A 185 2.65 18.87 12.40
C MET A 185 3.18 17.42 12.40
N VAL A 186 3.40 16.85 11.23
CA VAL A 186 3.95 15.50 11.05
C VAL A 186 5.41 15.45 11.45
N GLY A 187 6.22 16.44 11.05
CA GLY A 187 7.61 16.54 11.50
C GLY A 187 7.72 16.58 13.03
N SER A 188 6.82 17.33 13.68
CA SER A 188 6.78 17.46 15.14
C SER A 188 6.28 16.19 15.85
N ALA A 189 5.24 15.54 15.33
CA ALA A 189 4.71 14.29 15.90
C ALA A 189 5.67 13.11 15.74
N VAL A 190 6.35 13.02 14.59
CA VAL A 190 7.42 12.02 14.37
C VAL A 190 8.58 12.30 15.33
N ALA A 191 9.02 13.55 15.49
CA ALA A 191 10.07 13.90 16.43
C ALA A 191 9.70 13.57 17.90
N ALA A 192 8.45 13.82 18.30
CA ALA A 192 7.96 13.50 19.64
C ALA A 192 7.85 11.99 19.89
N ALA A 193 7.38 11.21 18.90
CA ALA A 193 7.32 9.75 18.99
C ALA A 193 8.73 9.12 18.99
N MET A 194 9.70 9.76 18.35
CA MET A 194 11.10 9.31 18.32
C MET A 194 11.91 9.71 19.56
N ALA A 195 11.46 10.68 20.36
CA ALA A 195 12.16 11.13 21.56
C ALA A 195 12.44 10.01 22.59
N PRO A 196 11.49 9.11 22.93
CA PRO A 196 11.77 7.99 23.84
C PRO A 196 12.59 6.86 23.19
N MET A 197 12.62 6.73 21.86
CA MET A 197 13.42 5.71 21.16
C MET A 197 14.90 6.10 21.05
N ARG A 198 15.21 7.39 20.91
CA ARG A 198 16.59 7.88 20.92
C ARG A 198 17.31 7.60 22.25
N SER A 199 16.60 7.65 23.38
CA SER A 199 17.20 7.35 24.69
C SER A 199 17.49 5.85 24.86
N LEU A 200 16.71 4.97 24.22
CA LEU A 200 16.91 3.51 24.19
C LEU A 200 18.08 3.09 23.30
N VAL A 201 18.26 3.74 22.14
CA VAL A 201 19.42 3.49 21.27
C VAL A 201 20.71 4.00 21.92
N GLN A 202 20.66 5.15 22.62
CA GLN A 202 21.81 5.65 23.38
C GLN A 202 22.15 4.82 24.63
N SER A 203 21.16 4.21 25.29
CA SER A 203 21.41 3.34 26.46
C SER A 203 21.88 1.94 26.08
N CYS A 204 21.45 1.39 24.94
CA CYS A 204 21.94 0.10 24.43
C CYS A 204 23.28 0.20 23.68
N GLY A 205 23.66 1.38 23.17
CA GLY A 205 24.95 1.63 22.51
C GLY A 205 26.17 1.71 23.45
N MET A 206 25.96 1.59 24.77
CA MET A 206 27.03 1.69 25.77
C MET A 206 27.39 0.32 26.35
N MET A 207 27.59 -0.69 25.49
CA MET A 207 28.18 -1.98 25.91
C MET A 207 28.94 -2.71 24.80
N ILE A 208 29.71 -2.00 23.97
CA ILE A 208 30.79 -2.62 23.18
C ILE A 208 32.06 -1.76 23.28
N SER A 209 32.87 -2.08 24.30
CA SER A 209 34.30 -1.74 24.49
C SER A 209 34.67 -2.42 25.82
N LYS A 210 35.51 -3.45 25.91
CA LYS A 210 36.67 -3.90 25.14
C LYS A 210 36.64 -5.41 24.94
#